data_AF-A0A4R4WRE3-F1
#
_entry.id   AF-A0A4R4WRE3-F1
#
_cell.length_a   1.000
_cell.length_b   1.000
_cell.length_c   1.000
_cell.angle_alpha   90.00
_cell.angle_beta   90.00
_cell.angle_gamma   90.00
#
_symmetry.space_group_name_H-M   'P 1'
#
loop_
_entity.id
_entity.type
_entity.pdbx_description
1 polymer ?
#
loop_
_entity_poly.entity_id
_entity_poly.type
_entity_poly.pdbx_seq_one_letter_code
_entity_poly.pdbx_strand_id
1 'polypeptide(L)'
;MSSDRRPGPESPDDDSWRRHTDEAVSVTEETPPVTAPPGAGRQAAGDVPRPLMRWVPPPEPPVQPVRVDDEAVPPPSGEAVFAPPPEYRRPHPKGGVARRLPRLPEAVADTVLDGADFDGLTVRAASLRGDDHRYLTEPRQDTAALWPLTLDGTDALLCCVADGLGSQPNSHLGSALACRLLREETGRGAGLWDDPAAAAQDVLGRVVSGMLADARTRGIGAETLSTTLVAAVVELTPPDRPRRGVVLRVGDSTAYMLRDGLFLECFEDAHKDEAVQGSGTNALPGNPGAVEVGAVLLGNDDVLVLCTDGLSNPMHNDEVKAQLVKWWSTGPVPGILEFGWQLAFRAKSYGDDRSAICVWGR
;
A
#
# COMPACT_ATOMS: atom_id res chain seq x y z
N MET A 1 57.98 34.93 5.48
CA MET A 1 57.97 33.66 6.23
C MET A 1 56.68 33.61 7.04
N SER A 2 56.07 32.41 7.16
CA SER A 2 54.80 32.07 7.85
C SER A 2 53.54 32.27 6.99
N SER A 3 53.16 31.34 6.09
CA SER A 3 52.34 30.11 6.30
C SER A 3 50.92 30.43 6.83
N ASP A 4 49.88 30.50 5.99
CA ASP A 4 49.15 29.40 5.33
C ASP A 4 48.19 28.64 6.27
N ARG A 5 46.87 28.82 6.05
CA ARG A 5 45.82 27.79 5.98
C ARG A 5 44.43 28.41 5.98
N ARG A 6 43.70 28.17 4.88
CA ARG A 6 42.24 28.36 4.77
C ARG A 6 41.50 27.23 5.49
N PRO A 7 40.33 27.47 6.11
CA PRO A 7 39.51 26.39 6.61
C PRO A 7 38.70 25.75 5.46
N GLY A 8 38.68 24.42 5.44
CA GLY A 8 37.86 23.61 4.52
C GLY A 8 36.40 23.49 5.02
N PRO A 9 35.49 23.01 4.15
CA PRO A 9 34.06 22.90 4.49
C PRO A 9 33.81 21.73 5.45
N GLU A 10 33.02 22.01 6.49
CA GLU A 10 32.51 21.01 7.44
C GLU A 10 31.40 20.17 6.79
N SER A 11 31.48 18.86 7.01
CA SER A 11 30.44 17.86 6.74
C SER A 11 29.49 17.81 7.93
N PRO A 12 28.15 17.81 7.76
CA PRO A 12 27.23 17.52 8.85
C PRO A 12 26.82 16.05 8.81
N ASP A 13 27.39 15.26 9.72
CA ASP A 13 26.79 13.98 10.18
C ASP A 13 26.03 14.24 11.49
N ASP A 14 24.72 14.00 11.44
CA ASP A 14 23.99 13.01 12.25
C ASP A 14 24.31 12.91 13.77
N ASP A 15 23.45 13.50 14.62
CA ASP A 15 23.01 12.94 15.94
C ASP A 15 22.26 14.00 16.78
N SER A 16 20.96 14.21 16.52
CA SER A 16 20.15 15.13 17.36
C SER A 16 18.79 14.61 17.83
N TRP A 17 18.61 13.28 17.95
CA TRP A 17 17.35 12.70 18.43
C TRP A 17 17.47 11.77 19.64
N ARG A 18 18.56 11.87 20.42
CA ARG A 18 18.68 11.15 21.70
C ARG A 18 18.64 12.11 22.88
N ARG A 19 17.46 12.30 23.47
CA ARG A 19 17.28 12.51 24.91
C ARG A 19 15.80 12.61 25.31
N HIS A 20 15.44 11.78 26.28
CA HIS A 20 14.36 11.87 27.29
C HIS A 20 13.37 10.71 27.26
N THR A 21 13.60 9.72 28.15
CA THR A 21 12.69 9.36 29.26
C THR A 21 13.29 8.18 30.03
N ASP A 22 13.90 8.46 31.19
CA ASP A 22 14.15 7.48 32.25
C ASP A 22 13.66 8.13 33.54
N GLU A 23 12.43 7.80 33.96
CA GLU A 23 11.99 7.94 35.35
C GLU A 23 11.11 6.72 35.69
N ALA A 24 11.70 5.84 36.50
CA ALA A 24 11.04 4.67 37.06
C ALA A 24 10.16 5.10 38.24
N VAL A 25 8.88 4.73 38.21
CA VAL A 25 7.99 4.79 39.37
C VAL A 25 7.59 3.36 39.74
N SER A 26 8.09 2.91 40.88
CA SER A 26 7.69 1.67 41.55
C SER A 26 6.38 1.89 42.30
N VAL A 27 5.32 1.14 41.98
CA VAL A 27 4.14 1.03 42.82
C VAL A 27 3.83 -0.45 43.05
N THR A 28 4.00 -0.88 44.30
CA THR A 28 3.48 -2.13 44.85
C THR A 28 2.03 -1.93 45.25
N GLU A 29 1.11 -2.78 44.81
CA GLU A 29 -0.24 -2.84 45.38
C GLU A 29 -0.72 -4.30 45.52
N GLU A 30 -0.97 -4.68 46.78
CA GLU A 30 -1.59 -5.93 47.20
C GLU A 30 -3.11 -5.87 46.96
N THR A 31 -3.71 -6.96 46.48
CA THR A 31 -5.17 -7.09 46.30
C THR A 31 -5.77 -8.03 47.37
N PRO A 32 -6.87 -7.66 48.04
CA PRO A 32 -7.57 -8.54 48.99
C PRO A 32 -8.62 -9.43 48.28
N PRO A 33 -9.07 -10.54 48.89
CA PRO A 33 -10.02 -11.45 48.26
C PRO A 33 -11.47 -10.99 48.46
N VAL A 34 -12.28 -11.09 47.39
CA VAL A 34 -13.74 -10.90 47.44
C VAL A 34 -14.44 -12.27 47.48
N THR A 35 -15.25 -12.48 48.51
CA THR A 35 -16.14 -13.64 48.70
C THR A 35 -17.45 -13.47 47.92
N ALA A 36 -17.89 -14.51 47.19
CA ALA A 36 -19.18 -14.57 46.50
C ALA A 36 -20.26 -15.33 47.32
N PRO A 37 -21.57 -15.00 47.19
CA PRO A 37 -22.67 -15.68 47.89
C PRO A 37 -23.21 -16.91 47.12
N PRO A 38 -23.99 -17.81 47.77
CA PRO A 38 -24.40 -19.09 47.17
C PRO A 38 -25.79 -19.08 46.51
N GLY A 39 -25.87 -19.73 45.34
CA GLY A 39 -26.81 -20.83 45.05
C GLY A 39 -28.24 -20.54 44.56
N ALA A 40 -28.50 -20.96 43.30
CA ALA A 40 -29.67 -21.67 42.74
C ALA A 40 -30.01 -21.11 41.33
N GLY A 41 -30.10 -21.83 40.22
CA GLY A 41 -29.94 -23.25 39.88
C GLY A 41 -30.65 -23.48 38.54
N ARG A 42 -29.90 -23.85 37.48
CA ARG A 42 -30.41 -24.67 36.36
C ARG A 42 -29.25 -25.19 35.51
N GLN A 43 -29.31 -26.48 35.21
CA GLN A 43 -28.24 -27.34 34.70
C GLN A 43 -27.75 -26.91 33.31
N ALA A 44 -26.44 -26.69 33.17
CA ALA A 44 -25.71 -26.85 31.93
C ALA A 44 -24.83 -28.09 32.09
N ALA A 45 -24.92 -29.02 31.15
CA ALA A 45 -24.08 -30.21 31.09
C ALA A 45 -22.61 -29.80 31.13
N GLY A 46 -21.83 -30.41 32.02
CA GLY A 46 -20.43 -30.09 32.20
C GLY A 46 -19.62 -30.41 30.95
N ASP A 47 -19.08 -29.39 30.31
CA ASP A 47 -17.94 -29.54 29.41
C ASP A 47 -16.72 -29.81 30.29
N VAL A 48 -16.36 -31.09 30.39
CA VAL A 48 -15.06 -31.50 30.93
C VAL A 48 -14.00 -30.89 29.99
N PRO A 49 -13.02 -30.10 30.47
CA PRO A 49 -11.94 -29.65 29.62
C PRO A 49 -11.24 -30.89 29.09
N ARG A 50 -11.35 -31.12 27.77
CA ARG A 50 -10.62 -32.20 27.11
C ARG A 50 -9.14 -31.99 27.45
N PRO A 51 -8.43 -33.01 27.97
CA PRO A 51 -7.01 -32.87 28.20
C PRO A 51 -6.37 -32.47 26.88
N LEU A 52 -5.56 -31.40 26.90
CA LEU A 52 -4.70 -31.05 25.77
C LEU A 52 -3.99 -32.33 25.37
N MET A 53 -4.34 -32.87 24.20
CA MET A 53 -3.65 -34.02 23.64
C MET A 53 -2.18 -33.62 23.60
N ARG A 54 -1.36 -34.26 24.42
CA ARG A 54 0.08 -34.14 24.31
C ARG A 54 0.40 -34.56 22.89
N TRP A 55 0.78 -33.61 22.05
CA TRP A 55 1.22 -33.91 20.70
C TRP A 55 2.43 -34.84 20.83
N VAL A 56 2.20 -36.11 20.53
CA VAL A 56 3.24 -37.07 20.27
C VAL A 56 3.38 -37.03 18.76
N PRO A 57 4.53 -36.63 18.21
CA PRO A 57 4.74 -36.70 16.78
C PRO A 57 4.39 -38.14 16.34
N PRO A 58 3.54 -38.33 15.31
CA PRO A 58 3.37 -39.65 14.75
C PRO A 58 4.76 -40.18 14.38
N PRO A 59 5.02 -41.50 14.48
CA PRO A 59 6.26 -42.06 13.97
C PRO A 59 6.41 -41.55 12.53
N GLU A 60 7.53 -40.87 12.26
CA GLU A 60 7.77 -40.32 10.94
C GLU A 60 7.58 -41.46 9.93
N PRO A 61 6.65 -41.34 8.97
CA PRO A 61 6.63 -42.29 7.86
C PRO A 61 8.04 -42.27 7.26
N PRO A 62 8.59 -43.42 6.84
CA PRO A 62 9.93 -43.43 6.26
C PRO A 62 9.96 -42.42 5.13
N VAL A 63 10.61 -41.28 5.38
CA VAL A 63 10.86 -40.26 4.37
C VAL A 63 11.83 -40.93 3.44
N GLN A 64 11.33 -41.51 2.35
CA GLN A 64 12.21 -41.91 1.28
C GLN A 64 12.75 -40.60 0.70
N PRO A 65 14.06 -40.32 0.82
CA PRO A 65 14.61 -39.21 0.09
C PRO A 65 14.27 -39.46 -1.37
N VAL A 66 13.57 -38.52 -2.00
CA VAL A 66 13.51 -38.48 -3.45
C VAL A 66 14.96 -38.29 -3.87
N ARG A 67 15.61 -39.37 -4.29
CA ARG A 67 16.87 -39.29 -4.99
C ARG A 67 16.54 -38.61 -6.31
N VAL A 68 16.75 -37.31 -6.34
CA VAL A 68 17.07 -36.66 -7.61
C VAL A 68 18.37 -37.34 -8.01
N ASP A 69 18.34 -38.13 -9.09
CA ASP A 69 19.57 -38.70 -9.59
C ASP A 69 20.57 -37.56 -9.74
N ASP A 70 21.73 -37.66 -9.09
CA ASP A 70 22.86 -36.76 -9.27
C ASP A 70 23.41 -36.95 -10.69
N GLU A 71 22.60 -36.74 -11.74
CA GLU A 71 23.17 -36.20 -12.96
C GLU A 71 23.84 -34.92 -12.52
N ALA A 72 25.17 -34.89 -12.63
CA ALA A 72 26.00 -33.77 -12.24
C ALA A 72 25.35 -32.51 -12.78
N VAL A 73 24.64 -31.77 -11.91
CA VAL A 73 24.11 -30.46 -12.24
C VAL A 73 25.36 -29.69 -12.64
N PRO A 74 25.52 -29.32 -13.93
CA PRO A 74 26.70 -28.60 -14.34
C PRO A 74 26.82 -27.39 -13.40
N PRO A 75 28.02 -27.03 -12.94
CA PRO A 75 28.18 -25.81 -12.15
C PRO A 75 27.46 -24.71 -12.92
N PRO A 76 26.62 -23.87 -12.27
CA PRO A 76 25.83 -22.88 -12.99
C PRO A 76 26.79 -22.02 -13.81
N SER A 77 26.89 -22.33 -15.10
CA SER A 77 27.77 -21.68 -16.06
C SER A 77 27.03 -20.56 -16.77
N GLY A 78 25.96 -20.06 -16.16
CA GLY A 78 25.04 -19.09 -16.75
C GLY A 78 25.09 -17.78 -15.99
N GLU A 79 25.00 -16.69 -16.74
CA GLU A 79 24.49 -15.41 -16.25
C GLU A 79 23.26 -15.64 -15.36
N ALA A 80 23.03 -14.75 -14.39
CA ALA A 80 21.86 -14.84 -13.52
C ALA A 80 20.59 -15.13 -14.34
N VAL A 81 19.93 -16.27 -14.07
CA VAL A 81 18.74 -16.72 -14.82
C VAL A 81 17.59 -15.70 -14.71
N PHE A 82 17.63 -14.85 -13.67
CA PHE A 82 16.75 -13.71 -13.49
C PHE A 82 17.53 -12.41 -13.60
N ALA A 83 17.14 -11.57 -14.56
CA ALA A 83 17.62 -10.19 -14.61
C ALA A 83 17.10 -9.44 -13.37
N PRO A 84 17.99 -8.83 -12.55
CA PRO A 84 17.54 -8.00 -11.44
C PRO A 84 16.75 -6.80 -11.98
N PRO A 85 15.80 -6.25 -11.20
CA PRO A 85 15.14 -4.99 -11.56
C PRO A 85 16.18 -3.90 -11.85
N PRO A 86 15.89 -2.95 -12.77
CA PRO A 86 16.82 -1.87 -13.08
C PRO A 86 17.17 -1.03 -11.85
N GLU A 87 18.43 -0.61 -11.76
CA GLU A 87 18.90 0.34 -10.76
C GLU A 87 19.20 1.69 -11.41
N TYR A 88 18.61 2.75 -10.87
CA TYR A 88 18.81 4.12 -11.32
C TYR A 88 19.65 4.89 -10.31
N ARG A 89 20.75 5.47 -10.80
CA ARG A 89 21.76 6.22 -10.02
C ARG A 89 22.46 5.31 -8.98
N ARG A 90 22.74 5.82 -7.77
CA ARG A 90 23.29 5.06 -6.65
C ARG A 90 22.15 4.69 -5.70
N PRO A 91 21.57 3.48 -5.80
CA PRO A 91 20.45 3.08 -4.95
C PRO A 91 20.85 3.10 -3.48
N HIS A 92 19.86 3.17 -2.60
CA HIS A 92 20.08 3.28 -1.16
C HIS A 92 20.96 2.11 -0.66
N PRO A 93 22.03 2.36 0.14
CA PRO A 93 23.01 1.32 0.52
C PRO A 93 22.43 0.18 1.37
N LYS A 94 21.17 0.30 1.80
CA LYS A 94 20.46 -0.69 2.61
C LYS A 94 19.68 -1.73 1.77
N GLY A 95 19.77 -1.66 0.44
CA GLY A 95 18.87 -2.34 -0.51
C GLY A 95 18.76 -3.87 -0.43
N GLY A 96 17.52 -4.37 -0.35
CA GLY A 96 17.10 -5.74 -0.66
C GLY A 96 17.44 -6.86 0.30
N VAL A 97 18.22 -6.62 1.36
CA VAL A 97 18.48 -7.67 2.35
C VAL A 97 17.44 -7.56 3.46
N ALA A 98 16.39 -8.37 3.36
CA ALA A 98 15.44 -8.56 4.45
C ALA A 98 16.19 -9.16 5.65
N ARG A 99 16.55 -8.30 6.63
CA ARG A 99 17.35 -8.74 7.78
C ARG A 99 16.51 -9.53 8.77
N ARG A 100 15.24 -9.17 8.97
CA ARG A 100 14.26 -9.83 9.86
C ARG A 100 12.82 -9.54 9.40
N LEU A 101 11.88 -10.38 9.83
CA LEU A 101 10.45 -10.10 9.69
C LEU A 101 9.95 -9.15 10.79
N PRO A 102 8.92 -8.33 10.50
CA PRO A 102 8.23 -7.54 11.52
C PRO A 102 7.66 -8.42 12.63
N ARG A 103 7.67 -7.91 13.86
CA ARG A 103 7.05 -8.59 15.01
C ARG A 103 5.61 -8.11 15.17
N LEU A 104 4.72 -8.65 14.34
CA LEU A 104 3.30 -8.35 14.35
C LEU A 104 2.49 -9.56 14.84
N PRO A 105 1.33 -9.34 15.48
CA PRO A 105 0.45 -10.44 15.90
C PRO A 105 -0.14 -11.20 14.70
N GLU A 106 -0.30 -10.52 13.56
CA GLU A 106 -0.83 -11.09 12.31
C GLU A 106 0.20 -10.98 11.20
N ALA A 107 0.20 -11.95 10.29
CA ALA A 107 1.06 -11.93 9.13
C ALA A 107 0.59 -10.87 8.13
N VAL A 108 1.49 -9.97 7.74
CA VAL A 108 1.28 -9.00 6.66
C VAL A 108 2.10 -9.41 5.47
N ALA A 109 1.48 -9.48 4.29
CA ALA A 109 2.17 -9.84 3.06
C ALA A 109 3.24 -8.79 2.72
N ASP A 110 4.46 -9.23 2.40
CA ASP A 110 5.55 -8.34 1.94
C ASP A 110 5.21 -7.70 0.60
N THR A 111 4.69 -8.50 -0.34
CA THR A 111 4.26 -8.08 -1.66
C THR A 111 2.88 -8.63 -1.95
N VAL A 112 2.01 -7.80 -2.52
CA VAL A 112 0.73 -8.19 -3.12
C VAL A 112 0.80 -7.92 -4.61
N LEU A 113 0.40 -8.89 -5.42
CA LEU A 113 0.22 -8.76 -6.86
C LEU A 113 -1.19 -9.24 -7.20
N ASP A 114 -1.91 -8.48 -8.01
CA ASP A 114 -3.27 -8.81 -8.46
C ASP A 114 -3.49 -8.32 -9.90
N GLY A 115 -4.53 -8.79 -10.54
CA GLY A 115 -4.87 -8.37 -11.89
C GLY A 115 -5.95 -9.22 -12.54
N ALA A 116 -6.58 -8.64 -13.56
CA ALA A 116 -7.61 -9.30 -14.35
C ALA A 116 -7.60 -8.79 -15.79
N ASP A 117 -8.11 -9.62 -16.69
CA ASP A 117 -8.38 -9.26 -18.08
C ASP A 117 -9.90 -9.24 -18.27
N PHE A 118 -10.44 -8.08 -18.61
CA PHE A 118 -11.83 -7.85 -18.99
C PHE A 118 -11.93 -7.63 -20.50
N ASP A 119 -13.14 -7.61 -21.04
CA ASP A 119 -13.35 -7.27 -22.45
C ASP A 119 -12.89 -5.84 -22.72
N GLY A 120 -11.89 -5.66 -23.59
CA GLY A 120 -11.29 -4.37 -23.94
C GLY A 120 -10.64 -3.61 -22.78
N LEU A 121 -10.33 -4.26 -21.66
CA LEU A 121 -9.68 -3.61 -20.50
C LEU A 121 -8.82 -4.60 -19.73
N THR A 122 -7.60 -4.22 -19.40
CA THR A 122 -6.71 -5.04 -18.56
C THR A 122 -6.30 -4.26 -17.32
N VAL A 123 -6.29 -4.90 -16.15
CA VAL A 123 -5.79 -4.29 -14.91
C VAL A 123 -4.66 -5.11 -14.30
N ARG A 124 -3.63 -4.42 -13.79
CA ARG A 124 -2.57 -4.99 -12.95
C ARG A 124 -2.41 -4.12 -11.72
N ALA A 125 -2.23 -4.76 -10.57
CA ALA A 125 -2.00 -4.11 -9.29
C ALA A 125 -0.79 -4.74 -8.61
N ALA A 126 0.01 -3.91 -7.96
CA ALA A 126 1.09 -4.38 -7.10
C ALA A 126 1.28 -3.43 -5.94
N SER A 127 1.68 -3.99 -4.80
CA SER A 127 2.07 -3.25 -3.60
C SER A 127 3.25 -3.97 -2.98
N LEU A 128 4.44 -3.38 -3.12
CA LEU A 128 5.71 -3.95 -2.71
C LEU A 128 6.20 -3.24 -1.46
N ARG A 129 6.65 -4.00 -0.46
CA ARG A 129 7.38 -3.43 0.67
C ARG A 129 8.64 -2.72 0.20
N GLY A 130 8.93 -1.58 0.79
CA GLY A 130 10.13 -0.78 0.54
C GLY A 130 11.39 -1.43 1.07
N ASP A 131 12.53 -1.05 0.49
CA ASP A 131 13.85 -1.46 1.01
C ASP A 131 14.11 -0.91 2.42
N ASP A 132 13.60 0.28 2.74
CA ASP A 132 13.74 0.90 4.06
C ASP A 132 12.85 0.19 5.08
N HIS A 133 11.59 -0.10 4.77
CA HIS A 133 10.74 -0.91 5.64
C HIS A 133 11.29 -2.34 5.85
N ARG A 134 11.90 -2.95 4.82
CA ARG A 134 12.62 -4.24 4.97
C ARG A 134 13.81 -4.11 5.91
N TYR A 135 14.57 -3.04 5.79
CA TYR A 135 15.74 -2.80 6.64
C TYR A 135 15.35 -2.51 8.09
N LEU A 136 14.35 -1.66 8.30
CA LEU A 136 13.82 -1.24 9.60
C LEU A 136 12.93 -2.30 10.26
N THR A 137 12.64 -3.40 9.55
CA THR A 137 11.80 -4.50 10.01
C THR A 137 10.34 -4.09 10.26
N GLU A 138 9.87 -3.09 9.53
CA GLU A 138 8.51 -2.56 9.54
C GLU A 138 7.67 -3.23 8.45
N PRO A 139 6.37 -3.52 8.64
CA PRO A 139 5.54 -4.08 7.58
C PRO A 139 5.44 -3.16 6.37
N ARG A 140 4.95 -3.69 5.25
CA ARG A 140 4.39 -2.82 4.20
C ARG A 140 3.20 -2.05 4.80
N GLN A 141 3.21 -0.74 4.64
CA GLN A 141 2.20 0.21 5.05
C GLN A 141 1.25 0.57 3.90
N ASP A 142 1.66 0.34 2.65
CA ASP A 142 0.79 0.47 1.49
C ASP A 142 -0.25 -0.66 1.32
N THR A 143 -1.38 -0.29 0.71
CA THR A 143 -2.39 -1.21 0.18
C THR A 143 -2.72 -0.88 -1.28
N ALA A 144 -2.82 -1.91 -2.13
CA ALA A 144 -3.44 -1.84 -3.45
C ALA A 144 -4.49 -2.94 -3.58
N ALA A 145 -5.69 -2.61 -4.06
CA ALA A 145 -6.79 -3.55 -4.15
C ALA A 145 -7.78 -3.25 -5.28
N LEU A 146 -8.43 -4.31 -5.77
CA LEU A 146 -9.31 -4.32 -6.94
C LEU A 146 -10.65 -4.98 -6.58
N TRP A 147 -11.77 -4.38 -7.00
CA TRP A 147 -13.08 -5.00 -6.87
C TRP A 147 -13.99 -4.69 -8.06
N PRO A 148 -14.66 -5.69 -8.66
CA PRO A 148 -15.81 -5.43 -9.51
C PRO A 148 -17.01 -4.98 -8.65
N LEU A 149 -17.73 -3.97 -9.12
CA LEU A 149 -18.94 -3.42 -8.52
C LEU A 149 -20.00 -3.21 -9.60
N THR A 150 -21.26 -3.10 -9.19
CA THR A 150 -22.35 -2.60 -10.05
C THR A 150 -22.89 -1.34 -9.39
N LEU A 151 -22.77 -0.20 -10.07
CA LEU A 151 -23.12 1.13 -9.56
C LEU A 151 -24.18 1.75 -10.48
N ASP A 152 -25.35 2.06 -9.92
CA ASP A 152 -26.49 2.59 -10.68
C ASP A 152 -26.82 1.78 -11.95
N GLY A 153 -26.70 0.45 -11.85
CA GLY A 153 -26.93 -0.49 -12.97
C GLY A 153 -25.77 -0.63 -13.95
N THR A 154 -24.64 0.04 -13.73
CA THR A 154 -23.44 -0.03 -14.57
C THR A 154 -22.36 -0.86 -13.89
N ASP A 155 -21.86 -1.91 -14.56
CA ASP A 155 -20.73 -2.68 -14.07
C ASP A 155 -19.44 -1.86 -14.17
N ALA A 156 -18.66 -1.86 -13.09
CA ALA A 156 -17.47 -1.04 -12.94
C ALA A 156 -16.37 -1.75 -12.15
N LEU A 157 -15.14 -1.32 -12.35
CA LEU A 157 -13.97 -1.73 -11.59
C LEU A 157 -13.59 -0.61 -10.62
N LEU A 158 -13.61 -0.90 -9.32
CA LEU A 158 -13.00 -0.07 -8.30
C LEU A 158 -11.53 -0.47 -8.13
N CYS A 159 -10.63 0.48 -8.36
CA CYS A 159 -9.21 0.42 -8.07
C CYS A 159 -8.93 1.31 -6.85
N CYS A 160 -8.24 0.80 -5.84
CA CYS A 160 -7.89 1.56 -4.64
C CYS A 160 -6.42 1.38 -4.30
N VAL A 161 -5.73 2.50 -4.07
CA VAL A 161 -4.38 2.53 -3.52
C VAL A 161 -4.38 3.45 -2.30
N ALA A 162 -3.73 3.03 -1.23
CA ALA A 162 -3.64 3.81 0.02
C ALA A 162 -2.22 3.66 0.59
N ASP A 163 -1.62 4.80 0.94
CA ASP A 163 -0.30 4.89 1.57
C ASP A 163 -0.47 5.18 3.06
N GLY A 164 -0.05 4.24 3.90
CA GLY A 164 -0.08 4.40 5.34
C GLY A 164 1.07 5.28 5.82
N LEU A 165 0.77 6.40 6.47
CA LEU A 165 1.79 7.35 6.94
C LEU A 165 2.83 6.67 7.84
N GLY A 166 4.10 6.67 7.42
CA GLY A 166 5.19 5.98 8.12
C GLY A 166 5.48 6.46 9.55
N SER A 167 5.02 7.67 9.90
CA SER A 167 5.09 8.18 11.29
C SER A 167 4.12 7.49 12.26
N GLN A 168 3.19 6.66 11.77
CA GLN A 168 2.10 6.09 12.54
C GLN A 168 2.22 4.57 12.70
N PRO A 169 2.08 4.03 13.92
CA PRO A 169 2.40 2.63 14.21
C PRO A 169 1.41 1.62 13.61
N ASN A 170 0.17 2.04 13.32
CA ASN A 170 -0.88 1.18 12.76
C ASN A 170 -1.27 1.57 11.33
N SER A 171 -0.42 2.32 10.62
CA SER A 171 -0.73 2.86 9.29
C SER A 171 -1.04 1.77 8.25
N HIS A 172 -0.35 0.63 8.32
CA HIS A 172 -0.64 -0.58 7.53
C HIS A 172 -2.07 -1.13 7.74
N LEU A 173 -2.62 -1.01 8.96
CA LEU A 173 -4.02 -1.35 9.22
C LEU A 173 -4.94 -0.24 8.69
N GLY A 174 -4.50 1.01 8.79
CA GLY A 174 -5.20 2.18 8.29
C GLY A 174 -5.44 2.15 6.79
N SER A 175 -4.39 1.92 5.99
CA SER A 175 -4.47 1.83 4.53
C SER A 175 -5.39 0.70 4.08
N ALA A 176 -5.25 -0.48 4.69
CA ALA A 176 -6.10 -1.63 4.41
C ALA A 176 -7.57 -1.37 4.78
N LEU A 177 -7.81 -0.73 5.94
CA LEU A 177 -9.14 -0.37 6.40
C LEU A 177 -9.80 0.67 5.49
N ALA A 178 -9.07 1.69 5.06
CA ALA A 178 -9.55 2.73 4.17
C ALA A 178 -10.02 2.15 2.83
N CYS A 179 -9.21 1.30 2.17
CA CYS A 179 -9.62 0.67 0.92
C CYS A 179 -10.82 -0.27 1.08
N ARG A 180 -10.88 -1.04 2.17
CA ARG A 180 -12.04 -1.91 2.46
C ARG A 180 -13.33 -1.11 2.66
N LEU A 181 -13.29 -0.07 3.48
CA LEU A 181 -14.44 0.80 3.72
C LEU A 181 -14.83 1.55 2.45
N LEU A 182 -13.87 2.03 1.66
CA LEU A 182 -14.15 2.68 0.38
C LEU A 182 -14.95 1.76 -0.54
N ARG A 183 -14.55 0.48 -0.65
CA ARG A 183 -15.31 -0.52 -1.41
C ARG A 183 -16.73 -0.69 -0.89
N GLU A 184 -16.90 -0.82 0.42
CA GLU A 184 -18.22 -1.03 1.04
C GLU A 184 -19.14 0.17 0.81
N GLU A 185 -18.62 1.38 1.01
CA GLU A 185 -19.39 2.62 0.94
C GLU A 185 -19.64 3.09 -0.50
N THR A 186 -18.73 2.80 -1.44
CA THR A 186 -18.96 3.01 -2.87
C THR A 186 -20.07 2.09 -3.38
N GLY A 187 -20.05 0.81 -2.98
CA GLY A 187 -21.09 -0.15 -3.37
C GLY A 187 -22.48 0.10 -2.75
N ARG A 188 -22.56 0.92 -1.69
CA ARG A 188 -23.82 1.41 -1.10
C ARG A 188 -24.22 2.79 -1.63
N GLY A 189 -23.28 3.52 -2.20
CA GLY A 189 -23.49 4.85 -2.76
C GLY A 189 -24.31 4.82 -4.04
N ALA A 190 -24.74 6.00 -4.46
CA ALA A 190 -25.46 6.22 -5.70
C ALA A 190 -25.05 7.57 -6.29
N GLY A 191 -25.28 7.76 -7.59
CA GLY A 191 -25.07 9.04 -8.26
C GLY A 191 -23.60 9.38 -8.54
N LEU A 192 -22.68 8.42 -8.39
CA LEU A 192 -21.26 8.61 -8.72
C LEU A 192 -21.09 9.04 -10.19
N TRP A 193 -21.95 8.55 -11.07
CA TRP A 193 -21.97 8.90 -12.48
C TRP A 193 -22.71 10.21 -12.78
N ASP A 194 -23.46 10.79 -11.85
CA ASP A 194 -24.22 12.01 -12.11
C ASP A 194 -23.52 13.22 -11.50
N ASP A 195 -23.14 13.11 -10.22
CA ASP A 195 -22.37 14.11 -9.48
C ASP A 195 -21.21 13.42 -8.73
N PRO A 196 -20.08 13.19 -9.43
CA PRO A 196 -18.93 12.49 -8.85
C PRO A 196 -18.38 13.18 -7.60
N ALA A 197 -18.41 14.51 -7.55
CA ALA A 197 -17.85 15.27 -6.44
C ALA A 197 -18.70 15.12 -5.17
N ALA A 198 -20.02 15.29 -5.28
CA ALA A 198 -20.93 15.08 -4.15
C ALA A 198 -20.90 13.61 -3.68
N ALA A 199 -20.94 12.66 -4.61
CA ALA A 199 -20.91 11.23 -4.29
C ALA A 199 -19.60 10.84 -3.57
N ALA A 200 -18.44 11.32 -4.06
CA ALA A 200 -17.14 11.05 -3.44
C ALA A 200 -17.05 11.66 -2.03
N GLN A 201 -17.53 12.90 -1.83
CA GLN A 201 -17.57 13.55 -0.53
C GLN A 201 -18.40 12.75 0.48
N ASP A 202 -19.59 12.29 0.06
CA ASP A 202 -20.49 11.48 0.89
C ASP A 202 -19.89 10.12 1.26
N VAL A 203 -19.31 9.43 0.27
CA VAL A 203 -18.63 8.14 0.47
C VAL A 203 -17.45 8.32 1.42
N LEU A 204 -16.60 9.34 1.21
CA LEU A 204 -15.44 9.59 2.04
C LEU A 204 -15.82 9.93 3.48
N GLY A 205 -16.89 10.71 3.69
CA GLY A 205 -17.41 10.99 5.02
C GLY A 205 -17.80 9.73 5.80
N ARG A 206 -18.37 8.73 5.09
CA ARG A 206 -18.68 7.41 5.68
C ARG A 206 -17.43 6.57 5.91
N VAL A 207 -16.44 6.61 5.02
CA VAL A 207 -15.12 5.97 5.22
C VAL A 207 -14.44 6.52 6.48
N VAL A 208 -14.34 7.84 6.62
CA VAL A 208 -13.77 8.50 7.82
C VAL A 208 -14.52 8.09 9.07
N SER A 209 -15.85 8.12 9.04
CA SER A 209 -16.69 7.71 10.18
C SER A 209 -16.46 6.24 10.58
N GLY A 210 -16.31 5.36 9.59
CA GLY A 210 -15.99 3.94 9.77
C GLY A 210 -14.61 3.73 10.38
N MET A 211 -13.59 4.44 9.90
CA MET A 211 -12.23 4.38 10.47
C MET A 211 -12.19 4.87 11.92
N LEU A 212 -12.85 5.99 12.22
CA LEU A 212 -12.98 6.51 13.58
C LEU A 212 -13.70 5.52 14.50
N ALA A 213 -14.72 4.81 14.00
CA ALA A 213 -15.42 3.79 14.77
C ALA A 213 -14.54 2.56 15.03
N ASP A 214 -13.82 2.09 14.02
CA ASP A 214 -12.89 0.96 14.14
C ASP A 214 -11.77 1.25 15.15
N ALA A 215 -11.17 2.45 15.11
CA ALA A 215 -10.18 2.89 16.10
C ALA A 215 -10.72 2.84 17.54
N ARG A 216 -11.95 3.35 17.75
CA ARG A 216 -12.63 3.28 19.06
C ARG A 216 -12.88 1.84 19.50
N THR A 217 -13.32 0.97 18.60
CA THR A 217 -13.55 -0.46 18.89
C THR A 217 -12.25 -1.17 19.28
N ARG A 218 -11.12 -0.82 18.66
CA ARG A 218 -9.80 -1.35 18.99
C ARG A 218 -9.17 -0.73 20.24
N GLY A 219 -9.71 0.39 20.71
CA GLY A 219 -9.14 1.16 21.83
C GLY A 219 -7.80 1.83 21.48
N ILE A 220 -7.60 2.23 20.23
CA ILE A 220 -6.38 2.92 19.75
C ILE A 220 -6.69 4.35 19.30
N GLY A 221 -5.68 5.21 19.26
CA GLY A 221 -5.78 6.54 18.67
C GLY A 221 -6.05 6.45 17.16
N ALA A 222 -6.99 7.25 16.66
CA ALA A 222 -7.38 7.21 15.25
C ALA A 222 -6.28 7.71 14.31
N GLU A 223 -5.44 8.63 14.79
CA GLU A 223 -4.23 9.11 14.13
C GLU A 223 -3.24 7.98 13.83
N THR A 224 -3.24 6.91 14.64
CA THR A 224 -2.34 5.77 14.41
C THR A 224 -2.69 4.98 13.15
N LEU A 225 -3.90 5.16 12.62
CA LEU A 225 -4.40 4.56 11.38
C LEU A 225 -4.22 5.49 10.18
N SER A 226 -3.40 6.55 10.29
CA SER A 226 -3.38 7.55 9.23
C SER A 226 -2.84 7.02 7.91
N THR A 227 -3.55 7.41 6.84
CA THR A 227 -3.29 6.95 5.48
C THR A 227 -3.78 7.99 4.48
N THR A 228 -3.11 8.06 3.34
CA THR A 228 -3.64 8.68 2.13
C THR A 228 -4.62 7.72 1.45
N LEU A 229 -5.30 8.19 0.41
CA LEU A 229 -6.20 7.38 -0.41
C LEU A 229 -6.27 7.94 -1.82
N VAL A 230 -6.00 7.13 -2.84
CA VAL A 230 -6.35 7.42 -4.24
C VAL A 230 -7.15 6.25 -4.80
N ALA A 231 -8.23 6.55 -5.51
CA ALA A 231 -9.09 5.53 -6.08
C ALA A 231 -9.63 5.94 -7.44
N ALA A 232 -10.00 4.93 -8.22
CA ALA A 232 -10.65 5.08 -9.50
C ALA A 232 -11.80 4.09 -9.64
N VAL A 233 -12.91 4.55 -10.18
CA VAL A 233 -14.03 3.71 -10.61
C VAL A 233 -14.13 3.84 -12.12
N VAL A 234 -13.93 2.74 -12.85
CA VAL A 234 -13.91 2.71 -14.31
C VAL A 234 -15.00 1.77 -14.81
N GLU A 235 -15.81 2.21 -15.79
CA GLU A 235 -16.82 1.36 -16.43
C GLU A 235 -16.19 0.08 -17.01
N LEU A 236 -16.83 -1.07 -16.80
CA LEU A 236 -16.47 -2.35 -17.45
C LEU A 236 -17.26 -2.60 -18.74
N THR A 237 -18.39 -1.92 -18.94
CA THR A 237 -19.27 -2.05 -20.12
C THR A 237 -18.70 -1.27 -21.33
N PRO A 238 -19.05 -1.61 -22.59
CA PRO A 238 -18.18 -2.19 -23.63
C PRO A 238 -17.39 -1.17 -24.48
N PRO A 239 -16.48 -1.67 -25.37
CA PRO A 239 -15.36 -0.93 -25.97
C PRO A 239 -15.69 -0.12 -27.25
N ASP A 240 -16.95 0.20 -27.52
CA ASP A 240 -17.30 1.03 -28.69
C ASP A 240 -17.04 2.53 -28.46
N ARG A 241 -16.81 2.91 -27.20
CA ARG A 241 -16.46 4.25 -26.76
C ARG A 241 -15.36 4.22 -25.70
N PRO A 242 -14.63 5.34 -25.51
CA PRO A 242 -13.82 5.51 -24.31
C PRO A 242 -14.63 5.24 -23.05
N ARG A 243 -14.05 4.46 -22.14
CA ARG A 243 -14.67 4.12 -20.86
C ARG A 243 -14.67 5.33 -19.97
N ARG A 244 -15.82 5.61 -19.37
CA ARG A 244 -15.90 6.64 -18.35
C ARG A 244 -15.27 6.12 -17.06
N GLY A 245 -14.58 7.01 -16.37
CA GLY A 245 -14.18 6.77 -15.00
C GLY A 245 -14.23 8.03 -14.15
N VAL A 246 -14.18 7.81 -12.85
CA VAL A 246 -14.04 8.84 -11.83
C VAL A 246 -12.81 8.49 -11.01
N VAL A 247 -11.92 9.46 -10.79
CA VAL A 247 -10.82 9.36 -9.84
C VAL A 247 -11.08 10.25 -8.64
N LEU A 248 -10.62 9.84 -7.46
CA LEU A 248 -10.64 10.66 -6.26
C LEU A 248 -9.33 10.51 -5.47
N ARG A 249 -8.92 11.56 -4.75
CA ARG A 249 -7.78 11.47 -3.83
C ARG A 249 -7.95 12.25 -2.52
N VAL A 250 -7.22 11.78 -1.51
CA VAL A 250 -6.89 12.44 -0.25
C VAL A 250 -5.40 12.21 0.02
N GLY A 251 -4.65 13.28 0.19
CA GLY A 251 -3.20 13.23 0.39
C GLY A 251 -2.42 13.36 -0.91
N ASP A 252 -1.20 12.83 -0.92
CA ASP A 252 -0.20 12.97 -2.00
C ASP A 252 -0.08 11.73 -2.91
N SER A 253 -0.78 10.63 -2.60
CA SER A 253 -1.05 9.60 -3.60
C SER A 253 -1.81 10.20 -4.79
N THR A 254 -1.44 9.78 -6.00
CA THR A 254 -1.93 10.44 -7.23
C THR A 254 -2.33 9.45 -8.32
N ALA A 255 -2.94 9.99 -9.37
CA ALA A 255 -3.35 9.26 -10.56
C ALA A 255 -2.90 10.01 -11.83
N TYR A 256 -2.41 9.26 -12.80
CA TYR A 256 -1.99 9.74 -14.11
C TYR A 256 -2.76 9.03 -15.22
N MET A 257 -3.05 9.76 -16.29
CA MET A 257 -3.38 9.21 -17.59
C MET A 257 -2.10 9.15 -18.43
N LEU A 258 -1.65 7.94 -18.76
CA LEU A 258 -0.56 7.72 -19.71
C LEU A 258 -1.15 7.61 -21.12
N ARG A 259 -0.95 8.65 -21.92
CA ARG A 259 -1.47 8.80 -23.28
C ARG A 259 -0.38 9.33 -24.19
N ASP A 260 -0.22 8.73 -25.37
CA ASP A 260 0.78 9.14 -26.36
C ASP A 260 2.21 9.25 -25.78
N GLY A 261 2.54 8.39 -24.82
CA GLY A 261 3.82 8.37 -24.12
C GLY A 261 4.03 9.48 -23.08
N LEU A 262 2.97 10.20 -22.70
CA LEU A 262 2.99 11.26 -21.70
C LEU A 262 2.12 10.88 -20.50
N PHE A 263 2.68 11.05 -19.29
CA PHE A 263 1.90 11.00 -18.05
C PHE A 263 1.24 12.37 -17.82
N LEU A 264 -0.08 12.41 -17.81
CA LEU A 264 -0.91 13.59 -17.54
C LEU A 264 -1.59 13.41 -16.19
N GLU A 265 -1.46 14.36 -15.27
CA GLU A 265 -2.11 14.24 -13.95
C GLU A 265 -3.64 14.29 -14.08
N CYS A 266 -4.34 13.40 -13.37
CA CYS A 266 -5.80 13.32 -13.42
C CYS A 266 -6.51 14.29 -12.46
N PHE A 267 -5.75 14.94 -11.59
CA PHE A 267 -6.22 15.95 -10.65
C PHE A 267 -5.71 17.33 -11.10
N GLU A 268 -6.41 18.40 -10.75
CA GLU A 268 -5.91 19.74 -11.03
C GLU A 268 -4.64 20.02 -10.21
N ASP A 269 -3.64 20.69 -10.81
CA ASP A 269 -2.36 20.98 -10.17
C ASP A 269 -2.57 21.70 -8.83
N ALA A 270 -2.31 20.99 -7.72
CA ALA A 270 -2.26 21.56 -6.36
C ALA A 270 -1.20 22.68 -6.23
N HIS A 271 -0.32 22.83 -7.23
CA HIS A 271 0.68 23.90 -7.32
C HIS A 271 0.13 25.26 -7.80
N LYS A 272 -1.17 25.40 -8.09
CA LYS A 272 -1.78 26.71 -8.37
C LYS A 272 -2.16 27.52 -7.13
N ASP A 273 -2.25 26.90 -5.96
CA ASP A 273 -2.57 27.58 -4.71
C ASP A 273 -1.51 27.31 -3.62
N GLU A 274 -0.26 27.70 -3.87
CA GLU A 274 0.72 28.02 -2.81
C GLU A 274 0.33 29.29 -2.03
N ALA A 275 -0.97 29.47 -1.76
CA ALA A 275 -1.50 30.46 -0.85
C ALA A 275 -2.11 29.74 0.36
N VAL A 276 -1.22 29.35 1.28
CA VAL A 276 -1.52 29.03 2.68
C VAL A 276 -2.41 27.81 2.89
N GLN A 277 -1.86 26.61 2.71
CA GLN A 277 -2.27 25.44 3.49
C GLN A 277 -1.07 24.93 4.28
N GLY A 278 -1.30 24.60 5.57
CA GLY A 278 -0.25 24.24 6.51
C GLY A 278 0.58 23.04 6.06
N SER A 279 1.75 22.85 6.66
CA SER A 279 2.72 21.80 6.32
C SER A 279 2.28 20.35 6.61
N GLY A 280 0.97 20.09 6.76
CA GLY A 280 0.44 18.76 7.07
C GLY A 280 -0.14 18.10 5.83
N THR A 281 0.34 16.91 5.48
CA THR A 281 -0.26 16.04 4.46
C THR A 281 -1.71 15.73 4.86
N ASN A 282 -2.67 15.96 3.96
CA ASN A 282 -4.05 15.53 4.16
C ASN A 282 -4.07 13.99 4.29
N ALA A 283 -4.68 13.48 5.35
CA ALA A 283 -4.69 12.06 5.65
C ALA A 283 -5.98 11.67 6.38
N LEU A 284 -6.49 10.50 6.03
CA LEU A 284 -7.57 9.86 6.78
C LEU A 284 -7.05 9.35 8.14
N PRO A 285 -7.92 9.10 9.12
CA PRO A 285 -9.24 9.71 9.26
C PRO A 285 -9.17 11.13 9.86
N GLY A 286 -8.00 11.57 10.35
CA GLY A 286 -7.86 12.73 11.22
C GLY A 286 -7.98 14.09 10.54
N ASN A 287 -7.41 14.24 9.34
CA ASN A 287 -7.44 15.48 8.57
C ASN A 287 -7.58 15.18 7.06
N PRO A 288 -8.77 14.74 6.59
CA PRO A 288 -8.97 14.37 5.19
C PRO A 288 -8.80 15.54 4.21
N GLY A 289 -8.89 16.80 4.65
CA GLY A 289 -8.99 17.93 3.75
C GLY A 289 -10.25 17.87 2.87
N ALA A 290 -10.23 18.58 1.74
CA ALA A 290 -11.22 18.41 0.69
C ALA A 290 -10.85 17.21 -0.19
N VAL A 291 -11.82 16.37 -0.56
CA VAL A 291 -11.60 15.32 -1.54
C VAL A 291 -11.44 15.96 -2.92
N GLU A 292 -10.35 15.63 -3.60
CA GLU A 292 -10.18 16.02 -5.00
C GLU A 292 -10.79 14.93 -5.88
N VAL A 293 -11.52 15.35 -6.92
CA VAL A 293 -12.25 14.45 -7.81
C VAL A 293 -12.02 14.85 -9.25
N GLY A 294 -11.67 13.87 -10.09
CA GLY A 294 -11.46 14.04 -11.51
C GLY A 294 -12.34 13.09 -12.33
N ALA A 295 -12.81 13.55 -13.49
CA ALA A 295 -13.44 12.67 -14.47
C ALA A 295 -12.37 12.23 -15.48
N VAL A 296 -12.35 10.94 -15.82
CA VAL A 296 -11.43 10.38 -16.81
C VAL A 296 -12.21 9.70 -17.94
N LEU A 297 -11.65 9.77 -19.15
CA LEU A 297 -12.09 9.00 -20.31
C LEU A 297 -10.92 8.14 -20.75
N LEU A 298 -11.01 6.84 -20.49
CA LEU A 298 -10.01 5.84 -20.82
C LEU A 298 -10.30 5.30 -22.23
N GLY A 299 -9.55 5.80 -23.21
CA GLY A 299 -9.60 5.33 -24.59
C GLY A 299 -8.77 4.06 -24.80
N ASN A 300 -8.72 3.63 -26.06
CA ASN A 300 -7.82 2.55 -26.45
C ASN A 300 -6.38 3.05 -26.38
N ASP A 301 -5.46 2.17 -25.98
CA ASP A 301 -4.03 2.46 -25.78
C ASP A 301 -3.70 3.44 -24.64
N ASP A 302 -4.71 3.96 -23.95
CA ASP A 302 -4.52 4.72 -22.71
C ASP A 302 -4.25 3.79 -21.53
N VAL A 303 -3.49 4.30 -20.55
CA VAL A 303 -3.30 3.64 -19.26
C VAL A 303 -3.65 4.60 -18.13
N LEU A 304 -4.67 4.28 -17.34
CA LEU A 304 -4.90 4.96 -16.07
C LEU A 304 -3.99 4.34 -15.01
N VAL A 305 -3.15 5.14 -14.39
CA VAL A 305 -2.18 4.73 -13.37
C VAL A 305 -2.52 5.39 -12.05
N LEU A 306 -2.79 4.61 -11.01
CA LEU A 306 -2.93 5.07 -9.63
C LEU A 306 -1.69 4.65 -8.87
N CYS A 307 -1.12 5.52 -8.05
CA CYS A 307 0.09 5.16 -7.31
C CYS A 307 0.32 5.98 -6.04
N THR A 308 1.07 5.37 -5.12
CA THR A 308 1.65 6.05 -3.96
C THR A 308 2.85 6.89 -4.35
N ASP A 309 3.31 7.70 -3.41
CA ASP A 309 4.44 8.59 -3.62
C ASP A 309 5.76 7.80 -3.87
N GLY A 310 5.83 6.56 -3.41
CA GLY A 310 6.91 5.62 -3.68
C GLY A 310 7.11 5.28 -5.16
N LEU A 311 6.11 5.55 -6.02
CA LEU A 311 6.25 5.54 -7.49
C LEU A 311 6.32 6.96 -8.08
N SER A 312 5.41 7.85 -7.68
CA SER A 312 5.31 9.19 -8.30
C SER A 312 6.56 10.04 -8.03
N ASN A 313 7.16 9.94 -6.85
CA ASN A 313 8.37 10.67 -6.53
C ASN A 313 9.56 10.27 -7.42
N PRO A 314 9.89 8.97 -7.62
CA PRO A 314 10.87 8.54 -8.61
C PRO A 314 10.60 9.02 -10.05
N MET A 315 9.33 9.22 -10.45
CA MET A 315 8.97 9.67 -11.81
C MET A 315 9.44 11.09 -12.13
N HIS A 316 9.89 11.88 -11.14
CA HIS A 316 10.60 13.14 -11.40
C HIS A 316 11.95 12.95 -12.11
N ASN A 317 12.47 11.71 -12.15
CA ASN A 317 13.61 11.34 -12.97
C ASN A 317 13.12 10.91 -14.37
N ASP A 318 13.59 11.62 -15.41
CA ASP A 318 13.24 11.34 -16.81
C ASP A 318 13.60 9.92 -17.27
N GLU A 319 14.68 9.32 -16.76
CA GLU A 319 15.05 7.94 -17.09
C GLU A 319 14.04 6.93 -16.56
N VAL A 320 13.58 7.13 -15.33
CA VAL A 320 12.54 6.29 -14.71
C VAL A 320 11.25 6.46 -15.50
N LYS A 321 10.83 7.70 -15.72
CA LYS A 321 9.60 8.02 -16.48
C LYS A 321 9.64 7.40 -17.88
N ALA A 322 10.72 7.57 -18.62
CA ALA A 322 10.88 7.01 -19.97
C ALA A 322 10.84 5.48 -19.97
N GLN A 323 11.40 4.82 -18.96
CA GLN A 323 11.33 3.37 -18.84
C GLN A 323 9.92 2.88 -18.52
N LEU A 324 9.17 3.58 -17.66
CA LEU A 324 7.76 3.25 -17.38
C LEU A 324 6.91 3.42 -18.64
N VAL A 325 7.08 4.51 -19.40
CA VAL A 325 6.42 4.71 -20.71
C VAL A 325 6.72 3.53 -21.64
N LYS A 326 7.99 3.12 -21.73
CA LYS A 326 8.38 1.97 -22.55
C LYS A 326 7.68 0.69 -22.09
N TRP A 327 7.61 0.42 -20.80
CA TRP A 327 6.97 -0.80 -20.30
C TRP A 327 5.45 -0.80 -20.45
N TRP A 328 4.79 0.35 -20.32
CA TRP A 328 3.33 0.41 -20.17
C TRP A 328 2.61 0.94 -21.40
N SER A 329 3.27 1.72 -22.26
CA SER A 329 2.69 2.22 -23.52
C SER A 329 3.18 1.46 -24.75
N THR A 330 4.30 0.73 -24.66
CA THR A 330 4.88 0.07 -25.84
C THR A 330 4.86 -1.45 -25.68
N GLY A 331 4.07 -2.13 -26.51
CA GLY A 331 4.00 -3.59 -26.54
C GLY A 331 2.80 -4.18 -25.78
N PRO A 332 2.81 -5.50 -25.51
CA PRO A 332 1.72 -6.16 -24.81
C PRO A 332 1.67 -5.70 -23.35
N VAL A 333 0.46 -5.66 -22.78
CA VAL A 333 0.26 -5.41 -21.34
C VAL A 333 1.07 -6.43 -20.53
N PRO A 334 1.87 -6.00 -19.53
CA PRO A 334 2.72 -6.91 -18.77
C PRO A 334 1.90 -7.97 -18.02
N GLY A 335 2.49 -9.15 -17.87
CA GLY A 335 1.96 -10.18 -16.97
C GLY A 335 1.99 -9.71 -15.51
N ILE A 336 1.22 -10.33 -14.62
CA ILE A 336 1.13 -9.93 -13.19
C ILE A 336 2.51 -9.94 -12.51
N LEU A 337 3.31 -10.99 -12.73
CA LEU A 337 4.66 -11.08 -12.16
C LEU A 337 5.63 -10.07 -12.79
N GLU A 338 5.51 -9.83 -14.09
CA GLU A 338 6.33 -8.86 -14.80
C GLU A 338 6.03 -7.44 -14.31
N PHE A 339 4.75 -7.09 -14.10
CA PHE A 339 4.35 -5.81 -13.54
C PHE A 339 4.93 -5.59 -12.14
N GLY A 340 4.89 -6.62 -11.28
CA GLY A 340 5.55 -6.60 -9.98
C GLY A 340 7.07 -6.40 -10.10
N TRP A 341 7.72 -7.07 -11.05
CA TRP A 341 9.15 -6.89 -11.32
C TRP A 341 9.48 -5.49 -11.83
N GLN A 342 8.67 -4.93 -12.72
CA GLN A 342 8.82 -3.58 -13.24
C GLN A 342 8.74 -2.54 -12.11
N LEU A 343 7.83 -2.73 -11.14
CA LEU A 343 7.75 -1.88 -9.94
C LEU A 343 8.84 -2.15 -8.92
N ALA A 344 9.59 -3.24 -9.01
CA ALA A 344 10.70 -3.53 -8.11
C ALA A 344 12.01 -2.77 -8.46
N PHE A 345 11.99 -1.84 -9.43
CA PHE A 345 13.16 -1.03 -9.78
C PHE A 345 13.73 -0.28 -8.57
N ARG A 346 15.02 0.06 -8.58
CA ARG A 346 15.61 0.86 -7.50
C ARG A 346 15.96 2.24 -7.99
N ALA A 347 15.64 3.25 -7.21
CA ALA A 347 16.07 4.61 -7.47
C ALA A 347 16.66 5.21 -6.19
N LYS A 348 17.72 6.01 -6.35
CA LYS A 348 18.37 6.69 -5.21
C LYS A 348 17.37 7.47 -4.38
N SER A 349 17.42 7.29 -3.05
CA SER A 349 16.59 7.98 -2.05
C SER A 349 15.11 7.58 -2.03
N TYR A 350 14.70 6.56 -2.78
CA TYR A 350 13.33 6.04 -2.79
C TYR A 350 13.31 4.59 -2.28
N GLY A 351 13.42 4.45 -0.97
CA GLY A 351 13.39 3.17 -0.26
C GLY A 351 12.03 2.82 0.35
N ASP A 352 11.03 3.69 0.19
CA ASP A 352 9.67 3.48 0.68
C ASP A 352 8.95 2.33 -0.04
N ASP A 353 7.79 1.94 0.50
CA ASP A 353 6.85 1.08 -0.19
C ASP A 353 6.52 1.63 -1.57
N ARG A 354 6.22 0.73 -2.50
CA ARG A 354 5.83 1.13 -3.85
C ARG A 354 4.61 0.37 -4.29
N SER A 355 3.54 1.12 -4.53
CA SER A 355 2.26 0.57 -4.95
C SER A 355 1.70 1.29 -6.14
N ALA A 356 1.20 0.51 -7.09
CA ALA A 356 0.49 1.06 -8.23
C ALA A 356 -0.56 0.10 -8.77
N ILE A 357 -1.59 0.69 -9.37
CA ILE A 357 -2.59 0.01 -10.19
C ILE A 357 -2.55 0.65 -11.57
N CYS A 358 -2.45 -0.16 -12.61
CA CYS A 358 -2.53 0.27 -14.00
C CYS A 358 -3.74 -0.38 -14.67
N VAL A 359 -4.56 0.43 -15.33
CA VAL A 359 -5.75 0.02 -16.08
C VAL A 359 -5.56 0.42 -17.54
N TRP A 360 -5.31 -0.56 -18.40
CA TRP A 360 -5.12 -0.39 -19.84
C TRP A 360 -6.46 -0.49 -20.57
N GLY A 361 -6.81 0.53 -21.37
CA GLY A 361 -7.90 0.44 -22.34
C GLY A 361 -7.42 -0.23 -23.63
N ARG A 362 -8.21 -1.17 -24.17
CA ARG A 362 -7.84 -2.01 -25.32
C ARG A 362 -8.91 -2.05 -26.40
#